data_AF-C4RGU6-F1
#
_entry.id   AF-C4RGU6-F1
#
_cell.length_a   1.000
_cell.length_b   1.000
_cell.length_c   1.000
_cell.angle_alpha   90.00
_cell.angle_beta   90.00
_cell.angle_gamma   90.00
#
_symmetry.space_group_name_H-M   'P 1'
#
loop_
_entity.id
_entity.type
_entity.pdbx_description
1 polymer ?
#
loop_
_entity_poly.entity_id
_entity_poly.type
_entity_poly.pdbx_seq_one_letter_code
_entity_poly.pdbx_strand_id
1 'polypeptide(L)'
;MLALIVVGSAWALGAFDDDPKQNTAAEDVCLWTPQDATANTNLKDVGTPATKGLPTSGTRALTVTTNQGAPITAELDLASAPCAGASIAHLASRGFYDNTKCHEITSEGALRCGDPSGTGLGGPTYSFYDENVPVLPEASPSASPAPDQPPAYPKGTVAMIAHPPGANGSQFLILFKDFNPA
;
A
#
# COMPACT_ATOMS: atom_id res chain seq x y z
N MET A 1 -64.09 27.85 -21.05
CA MET A 1 -64.14 28.40 -22.43
C MET A 1 -62.77 29.02 -22.66
N LEU A 2 -61.83 28.37 -23.34
CA LEU A 2 -61.86 27.96 -24.73
C LEU A 2 -60.85 26.81 -24.92
N ALA A 3 -61.25 25.76 -25.62
CA ALA A 3 -60.33 24.76 -26.15
C ALA A 3 -59.83 25.22 -27.53
N LEU A 4 -58.58 24.92 -27.86
CA LEU A 4 -58.11 24.85 -29.24
C LEU A 4 -57.04 23.77 -29.36
N ILE A 5 -57.38 22.78 -30.19
CA ILE A 5 -56.57 21.65 -30.66
C ILE A 5 -55.89 22.06 -31.98
N VAL A 6 -55.04 21.17 -32.49
CA VAL A 6 -54.39 21.06 -33.82
C VAL A 6 -53.09 21.87 -33.93
N VAL A 7 -51.94 21.35 -34.38
CA VAL A 7 -51.65 20.33 -35.39
C VAL A 7 -50.30 19.67 -35.10
N GLY A 8 -50.22 18.35 -35.28
CA GLY A 8 -48.95 17.63 -35.28
C GLY A 8 -48.12 17.95 -36.52
N SER A 9 -46.82 18.18 -36.31
CA SER A 9 -45.81 18.12 -37.36
C SER A 9 -44.66 17.29 -36.83
N ALA A 10 -44.60 16.06 -37.30
CA ALA A 10 -43.43 15.21 -37.18
C ALA A 10 -42.30 15.84 -37.99
N TRP A 11 -41.31 16.41 -37.30
CA TRP A 11 -39.99 16.63 -37.86
C TRP A 11 -39.04 15.69 -37.13
N ALA A 12 -38.75 14.60 -37.83
CA ALA A 12 -37.70 13.67 -37.48
C ALA A 12 -36.35 14.38 -37.58
N LEU A 13 -35.78 14.85 -36.46
CA LEU A 13 -34.37 15.23 -36.37
C LEU A 13 -33.86 14.97 -34.94
N GLY A 14 -33.07 13.90 -34.81
CA GLY A 14 -32.03 13.75 -33.80
C GLY A 14 -32.47 13.58 -32.34
N ALA A 15 -32.99 12.41 -32.00
CA ALA A 15 -32.87 11.91 -30.63
C ALA A 15 -31.40 11.55 -30.39
N PHE A 16 -30.65 12.44 -29.74
CA PHE A 16 -29.41 12.06 -29.06
C PHE A 16 -29.80 11.48 -27.69
N ASP A 17 -30.39 10.28 -27.70
CA ASP A 17 -30.39 9.41 -26.51
C ASP A 17 -29.08 8.61 -26.55
N ASP A 18 -27.97 9.31 -26.31
CA ASP A 18 -26.74 8.65 -25.89
C ASP A 18 -26.82 8.52 -24.37
N ASP A 19 -27.46 7.44 -23.90
CA ASP A 19 -27.18 6.92 -22.57
C ASP A 19 -25.66 6.83 -22.42
N PRO A 20 -25.03 7.46 -21.41
CA PRO A 20 -23.60 7.32 -21.21
C PRO A 20 -23.35 5.84 -20.92
N LYS A 21 -22.84 5.12 -21.93
CA LYS A 21 -22.33 3.77 -21.75
C LYS A 21 -21.32 3.87 -20.61
N GLN A 22 -21.68 3.36 -19.43
CA GLN A 22 -20.76 3.22 -18.33
C GLN A 22 -19.60 2.39 -18.85
N ASN A 23 -18.50 3.08 -19.13
CA ASN A 23 -17.28 2.47 -19.60
C ASN A 23 -16.67 1.82 -18.34
N THR A 24 -17.06 0.57 -18.07
CA THR A 24 -16.61 -0.20 -16.89
C THR A 24 -15.17 -0.67 -17.06
N ALA A 25 -14.27 0.22 -17.50
CA ALA A 25 -12.86 -0.02 -17.38
C ALA A 25 -12.54 0.03 -15.89
N ALA A 26 -11.99 -1.05 -15.33
CA ALA A 26 -11.49 -1.03 -13.97
C ALA A 26 -10.53 0.16 -13.79
N GLU A 27 -10.79 0.99 -12.80
CA GLU A 27 -9.93 2.11 -12.44
C GLU A 27 -8.61 1.58 -11.86
N ASP A 28 -7.55 2.36 -12.03
CA ASP A 28 -6.26 2.04 -11.43
C ASP A 28 -6.37 2.23 -9.91
N VAL A 29 -6.04 1.17 -9.17
CA VAL A 29 -6.03 1.15 -7.70
C VAL A 29 -4.70 1.70 -7.18
N CYS A 30 -3.60 1.40 -7.88
CA CYS A 30 -2.25 1.72 -7.43
C CYS A 30 -1.42 2.42 -8.50
N LEU A 31 -0.60 3.38 -8.07
CA LEU A 31 0.39 4.05 -8.89
C LEU A 31 1.80 3.59 -8.48
N TRP A 32 2.50 2.94 -9.41
CA TRP A 32 3.88 2.49 -9.23
C TRP A 32 4.84 3.52 -9.84
N THR A 33 5.61 4.21 -9.00
CA THR A 33 6.57 5.23 -9.44
C THR A 33 7.92 4.58 -9.75
N PRO A 34 8.43 4.63 -11.00
CA PRO A 34 9.72 4.06 -11.34
C PRO A 34 10.87 4.62 -10.49
N GLN A 35 11.81 3.76 -10.11
CA GLN A 35 13.03 4.12 -9.39
C GLN A 35 14.25 3.90 -10.28
N ASP A 36 15.20 4.82 -10.24
CA ASP A 36 16.39 4.78 -11.08
C ASP A 36 17.46 3.83 -10.52
N ALA A 37 17.56 2.64 -11.12
CA ALA A 37 18.57 1.63 -10.75
C ALA A 37 20.01 2.03 -11.12
N THR A 38 20.21 3.04 -11.98
CA THR A 38 21.54 3.57 -12.29
C THR A 38 22.04 4.50 -11.17
N ALA A 39 21.12 5.21 -10.52
CA ALA A 39 21.40 6.04 -9.35
C ALA A 39 21.53 5.21 -8.06
N ASN A 40 20.76 4.12 -7.93
CA ASN A 40 20.84 3.20 -6.80
C ASN A 40 21.01 1.74 -7.28
N THR A 41 22.25 1.25 -7.21
CA THR A 41 22.62 -0.11 -7.61
C THR A 41 22.14 -1.20 -6.64
N ASN A 42 21.53 -0.84 -5.51
CA ASN A 42 20.91 -1.80 -4.58
C ASN A 42 19.49 -2.19 -5.00
N LEU A 43 18.95 -1.59 -6.07
CA LEU A 43 17.63 -1.92 -6.57
C LEU A 43 17.66 -3.18 -7.43
N LYS A 44 16.62 -4.01 -7.29
CA LYS A 44 16.44 -5.24 -8.06
C LYS A 44 15.19 -5.16 -8.92
N ASP A 45 15.35 -5.29 -10.22
CA ASP A 45 14.23 -5.31 -11.15
C ASP A 45 13.55 -6.68 -11.17
N VAL A 46 12.25 -6.69 -10.89
CA VAL A 46 11.37 -7.86 -11.03
C VAL A 46 10.06 -7.49 -11.75
N GLY A 47 10.02 -6.33 -12.42
CA GLY A 47 8.80 -5.73 -12.98
C GLY A 47 7.87 -5.13 -11.92
N THR A 48 6.80 -4.47 -12.38
CA THR A 48 5.78 -3.87 -11.52
C THR A 48 4.56 -4.78 -11.33
N PRO A 49 3.83 -4.64 -10.22
CA PRO A 49 2.53 -5.28 -10.05
C PRO A 49 1.49 -4.73 -11.05
N ALA A 50 0.37 -5.43 -11.19
CA ALA A 50 -0.80 -4.88 -11.89
C ALA A 50 -1.30 -3.61 -11.18
N THR A 51 -1.90 -2.68 -11.92
CA THR A 51 -2.53 -1.47 -11.38
C THR A 51 -4.04 -1.62 -11.20
N LYS A 52 -4.67 -2.57 -11.91
CA LYS A 52 -6.12 -2.79 -11.97
C LYS A 52 -6.50 -4.16 -11.44
N GLY A 53 -7.74 -4.30 -10.97
CA GLY A 53 -8.27 -5.57 -10.48
C GLY A 53 -7.57 -6.08 -9.23
N LEU A 54 -6.90 -5.18 -8.49
CA LEU A 54 -6.31 -5.48 -7.20
C LEU A 54 -7.44 -5.58 -6.16
N PRO A 55 -7.36 -6.51 -5.18
CA PRO A 55 -8.32 -6.55 -4.09
C PRO A 55 -8.18 -5.31 -3.21
N THR A 56 -9.29 -4.65 -2.91
CA THR A 56 -9.37 -3.47 -2.04
C THR A 56 -10.23 -3.74 -0.80
N SER A 57 -10.31 -5.00 -0.38
CA SER A 57 -11.14 -5.45 0.74
C SER A 57 -10.62 -6.77 1.30
N GLY A 58 -10.90 -7.01 2.58
CA GLY A 58 -10.49 -8.23 3.27
C GLY A 58 -9.00 -8.26 3.57
N THR A 59 -8.48 -9.46 3.85
CA THR A 59 -7.07 -9.64 4.21
C THR A 59 -6.36 -10.64 3.30
N ARG A 60 -5.03 -10.60 3.33
CA ARG A 60 -4.17 -11.62 2.72
C ARG A 60 -3.14 -12.09 3.72
N ALA A 61 -3.06 -13.41 3.91
CA ALA A 61 -2.02 -14.00 4.73
C ALA A 61 -0.61 -13.73 4.15
N LEU A 62 0.28 -13.24 4.99
CA LEU A 62 1.72 -13.16 4.79
C LEU A 62 2.36 -14.22 5.70
N THR A 63 3.21 -15.07 5.12
CA THR A 63 4.05 -16.00 5.90
C THR A 63 5.51 -15.72 5.59
N VAL A 64 6.28 -15.38 6.63
CA VAL A 64 7.72 -15.14 6.56
C VAL A 64 8.42 -16.33 7.22
N THR A 65 9.02 -17.18 6.41
CA THR A 65 9.87 -18.27 6.89
C THR A 65 11.29 -17.75 7.02
N THR A 66 11.90 -17.96 8.18
CA THR A 66 13.30 -17.60 8.42
C THR A 66 14.12 -18.85 8.75
N ASN A 67 15.43 -18.70 8.86
CA ASN A 67 16.30 -19.77 9.36
C ASN A 67 16.23 -19.92 10.90
N GLN A 68 15.35 -19.19 11.57
CA GLN A 68 15.15 -19.19 13.02
C GLN A 68 13.68 -19.42 13.37
N GLY A 69 13.43 -20.26 14.37
CA GLY A 69 12.10 -20.44 14.93
C GLY A 69 11.05 -20.96 13.94
N ALA A 70 9.78 -20.78 14.33
CA ALA A 70 8.63 -21.09 13.49
C ALA A 70 8.35 -19.94 12.48
N PRO A 71 7.65 -20.21 11.37
CA PRO A 71 7.23 -19.17 10.44
C PRO A 71 6.44 -18.07 11.14
N ILE A 72 6.75 -16.81 10.81
CA ILE A 72 6.01 -15.65 11.27
C ILE A 72 4.83 -15.46 10.34
N THR A 73 3.62 -15.30 10.88
CA THR A 73 2.40 -15.09 10.09
C THR A 73 1.78 -13.74 10.44
N ALA A 74 1.21 -13.09 9.43
CA ALA A 74 0.50 -11.83 9.56
C ALA A 74 -0.64 -11.78 8.54
N GLU A 75 -1.64 -10.94 8.79
CA GLU A 75 -2.72 -10.63 7.85
C GLU A 75 -2.51 -9.23 7.30
N LEU A 76 -2.35 -9.12 5.99
CA LEU A 76 -2.25 -7.84 5.28
C LEU A 76 -3.65 -7.29 5.06
N ASP A 77 -3.95 -6.10 5.59
CA ASP A 77 -5.22 -5.42 5.40
C ASP A 77 -5.29 -4.78 4.00
N LEU A 78 -6.01 -5.44 3.08
CA LEU A 78 -6.16 -4.99 1.70
C LEU A 78 -7.18 -3.87 1.55
N ALA A 79 -8.00 -3.61 2.57
CA ALA A 79 -8.94 -2.49 2.56
C ALA A 79 -8.21 -1.18 2.85
N SER A 80 -7.32 -1.20 3.84
CA SER A 80 -6.59 0.00 4.28
C SER A 80 -5.28 0.23 3.54
N ALA A 81 -4.62 -0.82 3.03
CA ALA A 81 -3.35 -0.73 2.31
C ALA A 81 -3.27 -1.68 1.08
N PRO A 82 -4.13 -1.47 0.07
CA PRO A 82 -4.18 -2.32 -1.12
C PRO A 82 -2.86 -2.36 -1.90
N CYS A 83 -2.13 -1.23 -2.02
CA CYS A 83 -0.89 -1.18 -2.78
C CYS A 83 0.26 -1.88 -2.05
N ALA A 84 0.36 -1.74 -0.73
CA ALA A 84 1.31 -2.50 0.08
C ALA A 84 1.05 -4.01 -0.05
N GLY A 85 -0.21 -4.43 0.08
CA GLY A 85 -0.60 -5.84 -0.08
C GLY A 85 -0.29 -6.40 -1.47
N ALA A 86 -0.58 -5.62 -2.52
CA ALA A 86 -0.27 -5.98 -3.91
C ALA A 86 1.24 -6.06 -4.16
N SER A 87 2.01 -5.09 -3.66
CA SER A 87 3.47 -5.04 -3.77
C SER A 87 4.12 -6.26 -3.10
N ILE A 88 3.79 -6.53 -1.83
CA ILE A 88 4.32 -7.69 -1.09
C ILE A 88 4.00 -9.00 -1.84
N ALA A 89 2.75 -9.17 -2.30
CA ALA A 89 2.35 -10.38 -3.00
C ALA A 89 3.08 -10.56 -4.34
N HIS A 90 3.23 -9.48 -5.11
CA HIS A 90 4.01 -9.48 -6.36
C HIS A 90 5.46 -9.87 -6.08
N LEU A 91 6.14 -9.16 -5.18
CA LEU A 91 7.54 -9.39 -4.84
C LEU A 91 7.77 -10.82 -4.33
N ALA A 92 6.91 -11.33 -3.45
CA ALA A 92 6.96 -12.71 -2.98
C ALA A 92 6.80 -13.71 -4.13
N SER A 93 5.85 -13.49 -5.06
CA SER A 93 5.65 -14.37 -6.22
C SER A 93 6.84 -14.40 -7.19
N ARG A 94 7.70 -13.38 -7.14
CA ARG A 94 8.93 -13.27 -7.95
C ARG A 94 10.17 -13.78 -7.22
N GLY A 95 10.02 -14.38 -6.03
CA GLY A 95 11.15 -14.82 -5.20
C GLY A 95 12.04 -13.66 -4.75
N PHE A 96 11.49 -12.44 -4.68
CA PHE A 96 12.27 -11.24 -4.36
C PHE A 96 12.87 -11.30 -2.96
N TYR A 97 12.12 -11.87 -2.01
CA TYR A 97 12.48 -12.01 -0.60
C TYR A 97 13.32 -13.25 -0.28
N ASP A 98 13.52 -14.14 -1.26
CA ASP A 98 14.25 -15.39 -1.05
C ASP A 98 15.70 -15.12 -0.66
N ASN A 99 16.15 -15.76 0.42
CA ASN A 99 17.50 -15.60 0.99
C ASN A 99 17.88 -14.15 1.35
N THR A 100 16.90 -13.25 1.50
CA THR A 100 17.14 -11.91 2.01
C THR A 100 17.30 -11.92 3.53
N LYS A 101 18.03 -10.94 4.06
CA LYS A 101 18.23 -10.80 5.50
C LYS A 101 17.22 -9.83 6.09
N CYS A 102 16.78 -10.13 7.29
CA CYS A 102 16.34 -9.09 8.20
C CYS A 102 17.59 -8.43 8.77
N HIS A 103 17.99 -7.31 8.18
CA HIS A 103 19.32 -6.74 8.33
C HIS A 103 19.46 -5.88 9.60
N GLU A 104 18.36 -5.56 10.28
CA GLU A 104 18.36 -4.68 11.44
C GLU A 104 17.31 -5.12 12.46
N ILE A 105 17.71 -5.16 13.74
CA ILE A 105 16.81 -5.15 14.90
C ILE A 105 16.91 -3.76 15.50
N THR A 106 15.82 -3.01 15.48
CA THR A 106 15.81 -1.60 15.90
C THR A 106 15.73 -1.47 17.43
N SER A 107 16.20 -0.36 17.98
CA SER A 107 16.10 -0.05 19.41
C SER A 107 14.65 0.03 19.91
N GLU A 108 13.74 0.39 19.01
CA GLU A 108 12.30 0.57 19.24
C GLU A 108 11.58 -0.77 19.32
N GLY A 109 12.25 -1.88 19.02
CA GLY A 109 11.68 -3.22 19.13
C GLY A 109 10.98 -3.71 17.87
N ALA A 110 11.58 -3.43 16.70
CA ALA A 110 11.15 -3.95 15.42
C ALA A 110 12.26 -4.76 14.73
N LEU A 111 11.86 -5.75 13.93
CA LEU A 111 12.75 -6.45 13.00
C LEU A 111 12.52 -5.90 11.60
N ARG A 112 13.56 -5.33 10.98
CA ARG A 112 13.50 -4.79 9.63
C ARG A 112 13.97 -5.80 8.60
N CYS A 113 13.12 -6.08 7.62
CA CYS A 113 13.35 -7.08 6.59
C CYS A 113 13.03 -6.51 5.20
N GLY A 114 13.20 -7.34 4.16
CA GLY A 114 12.72 -7.03 2.82
C GLY A 114 13.68 -6.24 1.95
N ASP A 115 14.96 -6.13 2.36
CA ASP A 115 16.03 -5.58 1.53
C ASP A 115 16.92 -6.71 0.97
N PRO A 116 16.93 -6.94 -0.36
CA PRO A 116 17.82 -7.93 -0.98
C PRO A 116 19.31 -7.61 -0.89
N SER A 117 19.71 -6.34 -0.84
CA SER A 117 21.12 -5.97 -0.65
C SER A 117 21.53 -6.09 0.82
N GLY A 118 20.57 -5.95 1.74
CA GLY A 118 20.79 -5.92 3.18
C GLY A 118 21.48 -4.64 3.67
N THR A 119 21.52 -3.59 2.86
CA THR A 119 22.18 -2.31 3.21
C THR A 119 21.23 -1.31 3.87
N GLY A 120 19.92 -1.59 3.87
CA GLY A 120 18.85 -0.66 4.23
C GLY A 120 18.43 0.26 3.07
N LEU A 121 19.14 0.22 1.93
CA LEU A 121 18.92 1.08 0.76
C LEU A 121 18.44 0.31 -0.48
N GLY A 122 18.25 -1.02 -0.38
CA GLY A 122 17.73 -1.81 -1.49
C GLY A 122 16.21 -1.84 -1.55
N GLY A 123 15.70 -2.34 -2.66
CA GLY A 123 14.28 -2.33 -2.98
C GLY A 123 14.01 -2.76 -4.41
N PRO A 124 12.75 -2.74 -4.87
CA PRO A 124 12.42 -2.95 -6.27
C PRO A 124 12.68 -1.67 -7.06
N THR A 125 12.64 -1.77 -8.39
CA THR A 125 12.77 -0.63 -9.32
C THR A 125 11.50 0.23 -9.41
N TYR A 126 10.63 0.16 -8.41
CA TYR A 126 9.44 0.99 -8.26
C TYR A 126 9.21 1.37 -6.79
N SER A 127 8.42 2.40 -6.56
CA SER A 127 7.89 2.75 -5.25
C SER A 127 6.41 3.07 -5.31
N PHE A 128 5.78 3.17 -4.14
CA PHE A 128 4.38 3.59 -3.97
C PHE A 128 4.22 4.43 -2.71
N TYR A 129 3.12 5.19 -2.65
CA TYR A 129 2.84 6.10 -1.54
C TYR A 129 2.47 5.35 -0.26
N ASP A 130 2.54 6.05 0.88
CA ASP A 130 2.10 5.51 2.16
C ASP A 130 0.58 5.26 2.17
N GLU A 131 0.19 4.18 2.84
CA GLU A 131 -1.20 3.80 3.06
C GLU A 131 -1.39 3.46 4.54
N ASN A 132 -2.54 3.84 5.11
CA ASN A 132 -2.91 3.55 6.49
C ASN A 132 -1.87 4.01 7.55
N VAL A 133 -1.28 5.19 7.36
CA VAL A 133 -0.36 5.78 8.34
C VAL A 133 -1.17 6.25 9.56
N PRO A 134 -0.81 5.83 10.79
CA PRO A 134 -1.45 6.34 12.00
C PRO A 134 -1.35 7.86 12.10
N VAL A 135 -2.47 8.50 12.40
CA VAL A 135 -2.49 9.94 12.69
C VAL A 135 -2.01 10.13 14.12
N LEU A 136 -0.84 10.75 14.28
CA LEU A 136 -0.35 11.14 15.60
C LEU A 136 -1.07 12.40 16.08
N PRO A 137 -1.43 12.51 17.37
CA PRO A 137 -1.92 13.75 17.94
C PRO A 137 -0.92 14.88 17.70
N GLU A 138 -1.41 16.08 17.38
CA GLU A 138 -0.54 17.26 17.30
C GLU A 138 0.21 17.45 18.64
N ALA A 139 1.53 17.60 18.55
CA ALA A 139 2.36 17.91 19.71
C ALA A 139 2.00 19.32 20.22
N SER A 140 1.11 19.39 21.22
CA SER A 140 0.84 20.64 21.93
C SER A 140 1.85 20.83 23.06
N PRO A 141 2.49 22.01 23.19
CA PRO A 141 3.38 22.32 24.31
C PRO A 141 2.67 22.28 25.68
N SER A 142 1.34 22.22 25.69
CA SER A 142 0.51 22.10 26.88
C SER A 142 -0.21 20.75 27.00
N ALA A 143 0.01 19.82 26.08
CA ALA A 143 -0.53 18.47 26.21
C ALA A 143 0.17 17.75 27.36
N SER A 144 -0.59 17.44 28.41
CA SER A 144 -0.21 16.35 29.31
C SER A 144 -0.33 15.05 28.52
N PRO A 145 0.53 14.04 28.73
CA PRO A 145 0.34 12.73 28.11
C PRO A 145 -1.08 12.25 28.42
N ALA A 146 -1.90 12.07 27.38
CA ALA A 146 -3.21 11.47 27.53
C ALA A 146 -2.97 10.04 28.06
N PRO A 147 -3.45 9.66 29.25
CA PRO A 147 -3.05 8.41 29.90
C PRO A 147 -3.44 7.13 29.13
N ASP A 148 -4.32 7.25 28.13
CA ASP A 148 -5.05 6.11 27.55
C ASP A 148 -5.05 6.05 26.01
N GLN A 149 -4.11 6.72 25.33
CA GLN A 149 -4.02 6.57 23.86
C GLN A 149 -3.38 5.23 23.49
N PRO A 150 -4.00 4.43 22.60
CA PRO A 150 -3.37 3.21 22.09
C PRO A 150 -2.09 3.56 21.33
N PRO A 151 -1.09 2.66 21.31
CA PRO A 151 0.10 2.88 20.51
C PRO A 151 -0.26 2.95 19.02
N ALA A 152 0.40 3.85 18.28
CA ALA A 152 0.26 4.02 16.85
C ALA A 152 0.51 2.71 16.09
N TYR A 153 1.52 1.95 16.55
CA TYR A 153 1.80 0.60 16.09
C TYR A 153 1.88 -0.35 17.29
N PRO A 154 0.78 -1.06 17.61
CA PRO A 154 0.80 -2.09 18.64
C PRO A 154 1.78 -3.21 18.29
N LYS A 155 2.29 -3.90 19.31
CA LYS A 155 3.07 -5.13 19.15
C LYS A 155 2.33 -6.12 18.24
N GLY A 156 3.05 -6.72 17.30
CA GLY A 156 2.53 -7.65 16.31
C GLY A 156 2.18 -6.99 14.97
N THR A 157 2.27 -5.66 14.88
CA THR A 157 2.05 -4.95 13.62
C THR A 157 3.15 -5.26 12.60
N VAL A 158 2.75 -5.43 11.34
CA VAL A 158 3.64 -5.39 10.18
C VAL A 158 3.39 -4.07 9.45
N ALA A 159 4.43 -3.28 9.27
CA ALA A 159 4.33 -1.96 8.64
C ALA A 159 5.39 -1.81 7.55
N MET A 160 5.03 -1.19 6.42
CA MET A 160 6.02 -0.81 5.41
C MET A 160 6.94 0.27 5.96
N ILE A 161 8.20 0.25 5.52
CA ILE A 161 9.15 1.31 5.81
C ILE A 161 9.75 1.83 4.51
N ALA A 162 9.69 3.14 4.34
CA ALA A 162 10.19 3.85 3.16
C ALA A 162 11.54 4.51 3.45
N HIS A 163 12.42 4.52 2.45
CA HIS A 163 13.63 5.32 2.47
C HIS A 163 13.93 5.79 1.03
N PRO A 164 13.66 7.07 0.68
CA PRO A 164 13.18 8.17 1.54
C PRO A 164 11.72 8.01 2.01
N PRO A 165 11.26 8.77 3.03
CA PRO A 165 9.88 8.75 3.52
C PRO A 165 8.84 8.97 2.39
N GLY A 166 7.72 8.26 2.44
CA GLY A 166 6.65 8.35 1.43
C GLY A 166 6.89 7.59 0.13
N ALA A 167 8.04 6.93 -0.03
CA ALA A 167 8.38 6.11 -1.18
C ALA A 167 8.61 4.65 -0.76
N ASN A 168 7.52 3.93 -0.48
CA ASN A 168 7.58 2.53 -0.07
C ASN A 168 8.08 1.65 -1.21
N GLY A 169 8.98 0.72 -0.90
CA GLY A 169 9.48 -0.29 -1.82
C GLY A 169 9.09 -1.69 -1.36
N SER A 170 10.08 -2.42 -0.85
CA SER A 170 9.92 -3.82 -0.40
C SER A 170 10.16 -4.03 1.09
N GLN A 171 10.71 -3.02 1.77
CA GLN A 171 11.14 -3.16 3.16
C GLN A 171 9.95 -2.99 4.11
N PHE A 172 9.97 -3.79 5.18
CA PHE A 172 8.92 -3.78 6.20
C PHE A 172 9.51 -4.06 7.59
N LEU A 173 8.77 -3.63 8.60
CA LEU A 173 9.01 -3.87 10.01
C LEU A 173 8.05 -4.94 10.52
N ILE A 174 8.57 -5.86 11.34
CA ILE A 174 7.77 -6.74 12.20
C ILE A 174 7.97 -6.26 13.64
N LEU A 175 6.94 -5.65 14.23
CA LEU A 175 7.04 -5.05 15.56
C LEU A 175 6.83 -6.10 16.66
N PHE A 176 7.79 -6.23 17.56
CA PHE A 176 7.69 -7.10 18.74
C PHE A 176 7.53 -6.33 20.06
N LYS A 177 7.47 -5.00 19.99
CA LYS A 177 7.05 -4.07 21.04
C LYS A 177 6.06 -3.05 20.47
N ASP A 178 5.31 -2.39 21.36
CA ASP A 178 4.50 -1.22 20.98
C ASP A 178 5.42 -0.07 20.57
N PHE A 179 5.03 0.66 19.52
CA PHE A 179 5.79 1.78 18.98
C PHE A 179 4.91 2.99 18.68
N ASN A 180 5.40 4.16 19.10
CA ASN A 180 4.88 5.47 18.74
C ASN A 180 6.01 6.24 18.05
N PRO A 181 5.87 6.62 16.76
CA PRO A 181 6.79 7.57 16.16
C PRO A 181 6.80 8.87 16.96
N ALA A 182 7.98 9.44 17.13
CA ALA A 182 8.20 10.70 17.83
C ALA A 182 7.77 11.91 16.98
#